data_AF-A0A965EGB0-F1
#
_entry.id   AF-A0A965EGB0-F1
#
_cell.length_a   1.000
_cell.length_b   1.000
_cell.length_c   1.000
_cell.angle_alpha   90.00
_cell.angle_beta   90.00
_cell.angle_gamma   90.00
#
_symmetry.space_group_name_H-M   'P 1'
#
loop_
_entity.id
_entity.type
_entity.pdbx_description
1 polymer ?
#
loop_
_entity_poly.entity_id
_entity_poly.type
_entity_poly.pdbx_seq_one_letter_code
_entity_poly.pdbx_strand_id
1 'polypeptide(L)'
;TAKALATARVSIWRYQPEQGCIECVALYDSGKFEFHQGLKLYRADYLPYFEAVLEEKVIVADDARLHPATEVFTTSYLKPLDIYSMLDVPYIENGKFQGVICCEHTGGIRSWDKEDVLFVKSVADLICMAINAAQRVEAAQEIIEQREKIMKQHEQLARYASEIEAINESLETRVQERTAALNEQNVKLTEYAFVNAHLLRGPLSRILGLVELIRMTNDVDELRTYVELLDVSTKELDRVVHKITDILHEGGTLNRNSLLNE
;
A
#
# COMPACT_ATOMS: atom_id res chain seq x y z
N THR A 1 -4.06 33.07 -36.76
CA THR A 1 -5.39 33.64 -36.48
C THR A 1 -5.39 35.15 -36.59
N ALA A 2 -4.72 35.90 -35.72
CA ALA A 2 -4.74 37.37 -35.74
C ALA A 2 -4.37 38.03 -37.09
N LYS A 3 -3.31 37.54 -37.76
CA LYS A 3 -2.93 38.01 -39.11
C LYS A 3 -3.96 37.69 -40.19
N ALA A 4 -4.63 36.53 -40.09
CA ALA A 4 -5.62 36.08 -41.06
C ALA A 4 -6.94 36.83 -40.92
N LEU A 5 -7.32 37.16 -39.68
CA LEU A 5 -8.51 37.95 -39.39
C LEU A 5 -8.26 39.45 -39.42
N ALA A 6 -7.03 39.95 -39.55
CA ALA A 6 -6.69 41.36 -39.37
C ALA A 6 -7.18 41.94 -38.02
N THR A 7 -6.99 41.19 -36.93
CA THR A 7 -7.42 41.59 -35.58
C THR A 7 -6.24 41.99 -34.73
N ALA A 8 -6.48 42.94 -33.82
CA ALA A 8 -5.44 43.45 -32.93
C ALA A 8 -5.08 42.42 -31.86
N ARG A 9 -6.09 41.69 -31.34
CA ARG A 9 -5.91 40.78 -30.21
C ARG A 9 -6.66 39.46 -30.43
N VAL A 10 -6.04 38.35 -30.02
CA VAL A 10 -6.66 37.02 -29.99
C VAL A 10 -6.20 36.30 -28.74
N SER A 11 -7.14 35.76 -27.97
CA SER A 11 -6.85 35.01 -26.75
C SER A 11 -7.57 33.67 -26.69
N ILE A 12 -6.97 32.73 -25.97
CA ILE A 12 -7.52 31.41 -25.69
C ILE A 12 -7.79 31.32 -24.21
N TRP A 13 -9.02 30.99 -23.85
CA TRP A 13 -9.46 30.89 -22.46
C TRP A 13 -9.96 29.49 -22.17
N ARG A 14 -9.44 28.87 -21.11
CA ARG A 14 -9.81 27.53 -20.65
C ARG A 14 -10.81 27.62 -19.51
N TYR A 15 -11.89 26.86 -19.61
CA TYR A 15 -12.90 26.77 -18.57
C TYR A 15 -12.43 25.89 -17.41
N GLN A 16 -12.63 26.37 -16.18
CA GLN A 16 -12.36 25.64 -14.96
C GLN A 16 -13.68 25.51 -14.17
N PRO A 17 -14.46 24.42 -14.38
CA PRO A 17 -15.79 24.27 -13.81
C PRO A 17 -15.77 24.30 -12.28
N GLU A 18 -14.79 23.66 -11.65
CA GLU A 18 -14.63 23.61 -10.19
C GLU A 18 -14.42 24.99 -9.56
N GLN A 19 -13.82 25.93 -10.31
CA GLN A 19 -13.57 27.30 -9.85
C GLN A 19 -14.61 28.30 -10.40
N GLY A 20 -15.52 27.85 -11.27
CA GLY A 20 -16.51 28.71 -11.91
C GLY A 20 -15.89 29.87 -12.71
N CYS A 21 -14.75 29.65 -13.38
CA CYS A 21 -14.03 30.71 -14.09
C CYS A 21 -13.50 30.24 -15.45
N ILE A 22 -13.13 31.21 -16.29
CA ILE A 22 -12.25 30.97 -17.44
C ILE A 22 -10.88 31.58 -17.16
N GLU A 23 -9.83 30.86 -17.50
CA GLU A 23 -8.44 31.27 -17.34
C GLU A 23 -7.80 31.51 -18.70
N CYS A 24 -7.16 32.66 -18.89
CA CYS A 24 -6.41 32.94 -20.11
C CYS A 24 -5.19 32.03 -20.15
N VAL A 25 -5.03 31.28 -21.25
CA VAL A 25 -3.91 30.36 -21.50
C VAL A 25 -2.89 30.99 -22.45
N ALA A 26 -3.38 31.79 -23.40
CA ALA A 26 -2.54 32.48 -24.37
C ALA A 26 -3.22 33.77 -24.85
N LEU A 27 -2.42 34.81 -25.06
CA LEU A 27 -2.86 36.06 -25.64
C LEU A 27 -1.85 36.51 -26.70
N TYR A 28 -2.38 36.84 -27.87
CA TYR A 28 -1.69 37.60 -28.88
C TYR A 28 -2.25 39.02 -28.87
N ASP A 29 -1.38 40.02 -28.78
CA ASP A 29 -1.75 41.43 -28.81
C ASP A 29 -0.73 42.21 -29.66
N SER A 30 -1.21 42.80 -30.76
CA SER A 30 -0.49 43.82 -31.53
C SER A 30 0.96 43.46 -31.90
N GLY A 31 1.20 42.20 -32.31
CA GLY A 31 2.53 41.72 -32.70
C GLY A 31 3.30 40.98 -31.61
N LYS A 32 2.84 41.03 -30.36
CA LYS A 32 3.43 40.30 -29.23
C LYS A 32 2.59 39.07 -28.92
N PHE A 33 3.25 37.95 -28.69
CA PHE A 33 2.63 36.73 -28.22
C PHE A 33 3.15 36.43 -26.82
N GLU A 34 2.24 36.40 -25.86
CA GLU A 34 2.57 36.14 -24.46
C GLU A 34 1.71 34.98 -23.95
N PHE A 35 2.37 34.01 -23.33
CA PHE A 35 1.67 33.04 -22.49
C PHE A 35 1.29 33.75 -21.21
N HIS A 36 0.02 34.14 -21.09
CA HIS A 36 -0.51 34.59 -19.82
C HIS A 36 -0.87 33.36 -18.99
N GLN A 37 -0.27 33.25 -17.81
CA GLN A 37 -0.77 32.35 -16.77
C GLN A 37 -1.38 33.23 -15.68
N GLY A 38 -2.67 33.05 -15.41
CA GLY A 38 -3.32 33.57 -14.21
C GLY A 38 -4.34 34.68 -14.37
N LEU A 39 -4.57 35.25 -15.57
CA LEU A 39 -5.74 36.11 -15.76
C LEU A 39 -7.00 35.24 -15.76
N LYS A 40 -7.85 35.44 -14.75
CA LYS A 40 -9.10 34.69 -14.55
C LYS A 40 -10.29 35.63 -14.58
N LEU A 41 -11.31 35.24 -15.33
CA LEU A 41 -12.63 35.88 -15.31
C LEU A 41 -13.59 34.93 -14.61
N TYR A 42 -14.21 35.38 -13.52
CA TYR A 42 -15.12 34.55 -12.73
C TYR A 42 -16.55 34.74 -13.19
N ARG A 43 -17.31 33.64 -13.19
CA ARG A 43 -18.73 33.64 -13.57
C ARG A 43 -19.57 34.58 -12.72
N ALA A 44 -19.24 34.73 -11.44
CA ALA A 44 -19.96 35.61 -10.52
C ALA A 44 -19.90 37.09 -10.95
N ASP A 45 -18.81 37.51 -11.58
CA ASP A 45 -18.60 38.90 -11.98
C ASP A 45 -19.14 39.20 -13.39
N TYR A 46 -19.26 38.17 -14.23
CA TYR A 46 -19.58 38.30 -15.66
C TYR A 46 -20.72 37.38 -16.09
N LEU A 47 -21.79 37.29 -15.28
CA LEU A 47 -22.85 36.29 -15.46
C LEU A 47 -23.49 36.27 -16.87
N PRO A 48 -23.89 37.41 -17.48
CA PRO A 48 -24.51 37.40 -18.82
C PRO A 48 -23.60 36.81 -19.91
N TYR A 49 -22.29 37.05 -19.78
CA TYR A 49 -21.30 36.48 -20.68
C TYR A 49 -21.23 34.96 -20.55
N PHE A 50 -21.12 34.47 -19.32
CA PHE A 50 -21.03 33.04 -19.04
C PHE A 50 -22.29 32.29 -19.46
N GLU A 51 -23.48 32.87 -19.27
CA GLU A 51 -24.73 32.28 -19.77
C GLU A 51 -24.71 32.11 -21.29
N ALA A 52 -24.24 33.12 -22.03
CA ALA A 52 -24.15 33.05 -23.48
C ALA A 52 -23.15 31.97 -23.97
N VAL A 53 -21.93 31.95 -23.44
CA VAL A 53 -20.90 30.99 -23.93
C VAL A 53 -21.15 29.55 -23.47
N LEU A 54 -21.77 29.35 -22.29
CA LEU A 54 -22.09 28.00 -21.79
C LEU A 54 -23.26 27.36 -22.53
N GLU A 55 -24.16 28.15 -23.14
CA GLU A 55 -25.21 27.67 -24.04
C GLU A 55 -24.70 27.38 -25.46
N GLU A 56 -23.40 27.22 -25.63
CA GLU A 56 -22.72 26.91 -26.90
C GLU A 56 -22.95 27.97 -27.99
N LYS A 57 -23.28 29.20 -27.60
CA LYS A 57 -23.51 30.30 -28.54
C LYS A 57 -22.19 30.96 -28.89
N VAL A 58 -21.93 31.07 -30.20
CA VAL A 58 -20.95 32.03 -30.70
C VAL A 58 -21.48 33.43 -30.40
N ILE A 59 -20.67 34.24 -29.73
CA ILE A 59 -20.99 35.64 -29.47
C ILE A 59 -20.36 36.46 -30.59
N VAL A 60 -21.21 37.09 -31.39
CA VAL A 60 -20.80 38.05 -32.42
C VAL A 60 -21.20 39.44 -31.94
N ALA A 61 -20.25 40.16 -31.36
CA ALA A 61 -20.47 41.48 -30.79
C ALA A 61 -19.73 42.55 -31.61
N ASP A 62 -20.38 43.02 -32.67
CA ASP A 62 -19.86 44.11 -33.51
C ASP A 62 -19.60 45.38 -32.68
N ASP A 63 -20.51 45.72 -31.76
CA ASP A 63 -20.25 46.67 -30.68
C ASP A 63 -20.29 45.96 -29.32
N ALA A 64 -19.14 45.51 -28.86
CA ALA A 64 -18.96 44.76 -27.62
C ALA A 64 -19.32 45.57 -26.37
N ARG A 65 -19.30 46.91 -26.45
CA ARG A 65 -19.61 47.78 -25.30
C ARG A 65 -21.12 47.93 -25.07
N LEU A 66 -21.93 47.58 -26.08
CA LEU A 66 -23.40 47.65 -26.04
C LEU A 66 -24.07 46.28 -26.23
N HIS A 67 -23.30 45.24 -26.57
CA HIS A 67 -23.85 43.92 -26.79
C HIS A 67 -24.24 43.25 -25.45
N PRO A 68 -25.46 42.68 -25.29
CA PRO A 68 -25.97 42.19 -24.00
C PRO A 68 -25.08 41.17 -23.28
N ALA A 69 -24.35 40.34 -24.04
CA ALA A 69 -23.47 39.33 -23.45
C ALA A 69 -22.10 39.89 -23.02
N THR A 70 -21.66 41.05 -23.55
CA THR A 70 -20.28 41.56 -23.37
C THR A 70 -20.24 42.94 -22.72
N GLU A 71 -21.36 43.66 -22.62
CA GLU A 71 -21.41 45.00 -22.02
C GLU A 71 -20.93 45.03 -20.56
N VAL A 72 -21.03 43.90 -19.86
CA VAL A 72 -20.53 43.72 -18.48
C VAL A 72 -19.01 43.95 -18.38
N PHE A 73 -18.26 43.79 -19.47
CA PHE A 73 -16.82 44.06 -19.54
C PHE A 73 -16.49 45.53 -19.84
N THR A 74 -17.48 46.37 -20.15
CA THR A 74 -17.26 47.69 -20.76
C THR A 74 -16.34 48.58 -19.94
N THR A 75 -16.60 48.71 -18.64
CA THR A 75 -15.87 49.65 -17.78
C THR A 75 -14.53 49.08 -17.32
N SER A 76 -14.48 47.80 -17.00
CA SER A 76 -13.30 47.15 -16.39
C SER A 76 -12.26 46.68 -17.40
N TYR A 77 -12.68 46.35 -18.63
CA TYR A 77 -11.83 45.65 -19.60
C TYR A 77 -11.86 46.29 -21.00
N LEU A 78 -13.05 46.52 -21.57
CA LEU A 78 -13.15 46.96 -22.97
C LEU A 78 -12.70 48.42 -23.19
N LYS A 79 -13.15 49.36 -22.35
CA LYS A 79 -12.72 50.77 -22.46
C LYS A 79 -11.23 50.96 -22.17
N PRO A 80 -10.66 50.41 -21.07
CA PRO A 80 -9.23 50.57 -20.79
C PRO A 80 -8.31 50.02 -21.87
N LEU A 81 -8.72 48.94 -22.55
CA LEU A 81 -7.94 48.29 -23.62
C LEU A 81 -8.31 48.76 -25.03
N ASP A 82 -9.19 49.76 -25.13
CA ASP A 82 -9.71 50.32 -26.38
C ASP A 82 -10.34 49.27 -27.33
N ILE A 83 -10.99 48.25 -26.77
CA ILE A 83 -11.70 47.20 -27.50
C ILE A 83 -13.11 47.67 -27.84
N TYR A 84 -13.52 47.51 -29.11
CA TYR A 84 -14.84 47.88 -29.61
C TYR A 84 -15.65 46.69 -30.08
N SER A 85 -15.01 45.65 -30.63
CA SER A 85 -15.71 44.51 -31.22
C SER A 85 -15.09 43.22 -30.75
N MET A 86 -15.94 42.22 -30.50
CA MET A 86 -15.55 40.91 -30.01
C MET A 86 -16.22 39.80 -30.80
N LEU A 87 -15.45 38.76 -31.10
CA LEU A 87 -15.95 37.49 -31.61
C LEU A 87 -15.46 36.39 -30.68
N ASP A 88 -16.41 35.80 -29.95
CA ASP A 88 -16.13 34.73 -29.01
C ASP A 88 -16.71 33.42 -29.51
N VAL A 89 -15.82 32.47 -29.78
CA VAL A 89 -16.18 31.15 -30.31
C VAL A 89 -15.87 30.10 -29.26
N PRO A 90 -16.90 29.42 -28.71
CA PRO A 90 -16.68 28.33 -27.77
C PRO A 90 -15.98 27.17 -28.47
N TYR A 91 -15.10 26.51 -27.74
CA TYR A 91 -14.49 25.26 -28.16
C TYR A 91 -14.97 24.14 -27.24
N ILE A 92 -15.47 23.08 -27.86
CA ILE A 92 -16.30 22.05 -27.21
C ILE A 92 -15.64 20.69 -27.46
N GLU A 93 -15.63 19.84 -26.43
CA GLU A 93 -15.22 18.45 -26.56
C GLU A 93 -16.30 17.54 -25.97
N ASN A 94 -16.71 16.52 -26.74
CA ASN A 94 -17.72 15.53 -26.32
C ASN A 94 -19.02 16.18 -25.78
N GLY A 95 -19.46 17.29 -26.40
CA GLY A 95 -20.64 18.05 -25.98
C GLY A 95 -20.47 18.82 -24.67
N LYS A 96 -19.22 19.08 -24.23
CA LYS A 96 -18.92 19.89 -23.05
C LYS A 96 -18.09 21.11 -23.43
N PHE A 97 -18.52 22.28 -22.97
CA PHE A 97 -17.76 23.51 -23.08
C PHE A 97 -16.40 23.38 -22.38
N GLN A 98 -15.32 23.55 -23.14
CA GLN A 98 -13.94 23.47 -22.63
C GLN A 98 -13.31 24.86 -22.49
N GLY A 99 -13.88 25.87 -23.14
CA GLY A 99 -13.37 27.23 -23.14
C GLY A 99 -13.79 28.00 -24.37
N VAL A 100 -13.16 29.15 -24.59
CA VAL A 100 -13.53 30.10 -25.64
C VAL A 100 -12.30 30.73 -26.28
N ILE A 101 -12.35 30.89 -27.60
CA ILE A 101 -11.41 31.72 -28.36
C ILE A 101 -12.04 33.08 -28.52
N CYS A 102 -11.35 34.11 -28.02
CA CYS A 102 -11.80 35.48 -28.07
C CYS A 102 -10.95 36.26 -29.08
N CYS A 103 -11.60 36.85 -30.07
CA CYS A 103 -10.98 37.74 -31.05
C CYS A 103 -11.48 39.16 -30.79
N GLU A 104 -10.56 40.10 -30.60
CA GLU A 104 -10.89 41.47 -30.21
C GLU A 104 -10.33 42.46 -31.23
N HIS A 105 -11.14 43.46 -31.57
CA HIS A 105 -10.76 44.56 -32.43
C HIS A 105 -10.72 45.87 -31.65
N THR A 106 -9.63 46.62 -31.84
CA THR A 106 -9.34 47.88 -31.14
C THR A 106 -9.35 49.07 -32.10
N GLY A 107 -9.57 50.28 -31.58
CA GLY A 107 -9.49 51.51 -32.36
C GLY A 107 -10.71 51.83 -33.25
N GLY A 108 -11.72 50.98 -33.28
CA GLY A 108 -12.99 51.23 -33.97
C GLY A 108 -13.92 50.02 -34.00
N ILE A 109 -15.19 50.23 -34.37
CA ILE A 109 -16.16 49.15 -34.54
C ILE A 109 -15.84 48.38 -35.83
N ARG A 110 -15.86 47.06 -35.74
CA ARG A 110 -15.75 46.10 -36.83
C ARG A 110 -16.96 45.17 -36.81
N SER A 111 -17.48 44.86 -38.00
CA SER A 111 -18.44 43.77 -38.18
C SER A 111 -17.73 42.45 -38.48
N TRP A 112 -18.22 41.37 -37.87
CA TRP A 112 -17.76 40.00 -38.15
C TRP A 112 -18.74 39.29 -39.07
N ASP A 113 -18.23 38.69 -40.14
CA ASP A 113 -19.06 37.93 -41.07
C ASP A 113 -19.08 36.42 -40.75
N LYS A 114 -19.78 35.65 -41.59
CA LYS A 114 -19.88 34.19 -41.42
C LYS A 114 -18.57 33.48 -41.70
N GLU A 115 -17.71 34.03 -42.56
CA GLU A 115 -16.41 33.45 -42.88
C GLU A 115 -15.44 33.62 -41.71
N ASP A 116 -15.45 34.79 -41.06
CA ASP A 116 -14.73 35.06 -39.81
C ASP A 116 -15.11 34.03 -38.73
N VAL A 117 -16.42 33.83 -38.50
CA VAL A 117 -16.91 32.84 -37.53
C VAL A 117 -16.46 31.43 -37.88
N LEU A 118 -16.60 31.02 -39.15
CA LEU A 118 -16.24 29.67 -39.58
C LEU A 118 -14.73 29.41 -39.48
N PHE A 119 -13.92 30.42 -39.79
CA PHE A 119 -12.48 30.35 -39.65
C PHE A 119 -12.07 30.16 -38.18
N VAL A 120 -12.62 30.98 -37.28
CA VAL A 120 -12.31 30.87 -35.84
C VAL A 120 -12.78 29.54 -35.28
N LYS A 121 -13.95 29.03 -35.69
CA LYS A 121 -14.41 27.68 -35.34
C LYS A 121 -13.43 26.58 -35.77
N SER A 122 -12.94 26.66 -37.00
CA SER A 122 -11.97 25.67 -37.51
C SER A 122 -10.66 25.70 -36.72
N VAL A 123 -10.22 26.90 -36.30
CA VAL A 123 -9.06 27.07 -35.42
C VAL A 123 -9.35 26.53 -34.01
N ALA A 124 -10.55 26.77 -33.48
CA ALA A 124 -10.99 26.24 -32.19
C ALA A 124 -10.91 24.72 -32.14
N ASP A 125 -11.40 24.04 -33.17
CA ASP A 125 -11.35 22.58 -33.27
C ASP A 125 -9.91 22.05 -33.30
N LEU A 126 -9.01 22.69 -34.05
CA LEU A 126 -7.60 22.31 -34.10
C LEU A 126 -6.89 22.48 -32.75
N ILE A 127 -7.21 23.57 -32.03
CA ILE A 127 -6.64 23.83 -30.71
C ILE A 127 -7.14 22.81 -29.69
N CYS A 128 -8.44 22.48 -29.69
CA CYS A 128 -8.99 21.37 -28.91
C CYS A 128 -8.18 20.08 -29.12
N MET A 129 -8.02 19.68 -30.39
CA MET A 129 -7.32 18.46 -30.74
C MET A 129 -5.88 18.46 -30.22
N ALA A 130 -5.16 19.57 -30.37
CA ALA A 130 -3.77 19.71 -29.94
C ALA A 130 -3.63 19.64 -28.41
N ILE A 131 -4.48 20.36 -27.67
CA ILE A 131 -4.48 20.34 -26.19
C ILE A 131 -4.73 18.91 -25.69
N ASN A 132 -5.72 18.22 -26.26
CA ASN A 132 -6.11 16.89 -25.80
C ASN A 132 -5.08 15.82 -26.21
N ALA A 133 -4.37 16.03 -27.32
CA ALA A 133 -3.25 15.17 -27.70
C ALA A 133 -2.09 15.32 -26.71
N ALA A 134 -1.74 16.54 -26.32
CA ALA A 134 -0.69 16.81 -25.33
C ALA A 134 -1.02 16.18 -23.96
N GLN A 135 -2.25 16.39 -23.47
CA GLN A 135 -2.71 15.80 -22.21
C GLN A 135 -2.70 14.26 -22.24
N ARG A 136 -3.04 13.65 -23.37
CA ARG A 136 -2.97 12.19 -23.53
C ARG A 136 -1.55 11.66 -23.42
N VAL A 137 -0.57 12.38 -23.99
CA VAL A 137 0.85 12.00 -23.90
C VAL A 137 1.34 12.09 -22.45
N GLU A 138 1.01 13.17 -21.75
CA GLU A 138 1.36 13.34 -20.33
C GLU A 138 0.74 12.24 -19.45
N ALA A 139 -0.57 11.99 -19.60
CA ALA A 139 -1.25 10.94 -18.85
C ALA A 139 -0.70 9.53 -19.16
N ALA A 140 -0.33 9.25 -20.42
CA ALA A 140 0.29 7.98 -20.79
C ALA A 140 1.67 7.79 -20.14
N GLN A 141 2.46 8.87 -20.04
CA GLN A 141 3.76 8.86 -19.38
C GLN A 141 3.62 8.56 -17.88
N GLU A 142 2.67 9.20 -17.19
CA GLU A 142 2.38 8.91 -15.78
C GLU A 142 2.00 7.44 -15.55
N ILE A 143 1.20 6.85 -16.45
CA ILE A 143 0.82 5.43 -16.39
C ILE A 143 2.05 4.52 -16.52
N ILE A 144 2.98 4.84 -17.41
CA ILE A 144 4.21 4.06 -17.60
C ILE A 144 5.04 4.08 -16.32
N GLU A 145 5.25 5.25 -15.72
CA GLU A 145 6.02 5.41 -14.49
C GLU A 145 5.39 4.67 -13.31
N GLN A 146 4.06 4.73 -13.18
CA GLN A 146 3.34 3.96 -12.16
C GLN A 146 3.48 2.45 -12.35
N ARG A 147 3.41 1.96 -13.60
CA ARG A 147 3.60 0.54 -13.91
C ARG A 147 5.01 0.06 -13.55
N GLU A 148 6.04 0.84 -13.86
CA GLU A 148 7.42 0.50 -13.47
C GLU A 148 7.58 0.39 -11.95
N LYS A 149 6.96 1.30 -11.19
CA LYS A 149 6.96 1.25 -9.73
C LYS A 149 6.27 0.00 -9.20
N ILE A 150 5.10 -0.33 -9.74
CA ILE A 150 4.34 -1.54 -9.37
C ILE A 150 5.14 -2.81 -9.68
N MET A 151 5.80 -2.87 -10.84
CA MET A 151 6.64 -4.02 -11.22
C MET A 151 7.79 -4.23 -10.23
N LYS A 152 8.49 -3.16 -9.83
CA LYS A 152 9.54 -3.24 -8.80
C LYS A 152 9.01 -3.74 -7.46
N GLN A 153 7.83 -3.27 -7.04
CA GLN A 153 7.20 -3.74 -5.81
C GLN A 153 6.79 -5.21 -5.89
N HIS A 154 6.26 -5.66 -7.04
CA HIS A 154 5.93 -7.07 -7.26
C HIS A 154 7.14 -7.98 -7.19
N GLU A 155 8.26 -7.59 -7.79
CA GLU A 155 9.52 -8.34 -7.73
C GLU A 155 10.02 -8.46 -6.28
N GLN A 156 9.97 -7.37 -5.51
CA GLN A 156 10.32 -7.39 -4.08
C GLN A 156 9.42 -8.33 -3.28
N LEU A 157 8.10 -8.27 -3.51
CA LEU A 157 7.14 -9.15 -2.84
C LEU A 157 7.40 -10.63 -3.18
N ALA A 158 7.69 -10.96 -4.44
CA ALA A 158 8.04 -12.32 -4.83
C ALA A 158 9.31 -12.81 -4.13
N ARG A 159 10.31 -11.93 -3.98
CA ARG A 159 11.54 -12.24 -3.23
C ARG A 159 11.25 -12.52 -1.74
N TYR A 160 10.46 -11.67 -1.10
CA TYR A 160 10.09 -11.86 0.31
C TYR A 160 9.24 -13.12 0.52
N ALA A 161 8.34 -13.45 -0.40
CA ALA A 161 7.54 -14.67 -0.31
C ALA A 161 8.44 -15.92 -0.32
N SER A 162 9.42 -15.97 -1.24
CA SER A 162 10.38 -17.08 -1.30
C SER A 162 11.27 -17.16 -0.05
N GLU A 163 11.69 -16.02 0.52
CA GLU A 163 12.48 -15.97 1.75
C GLU A 163 11.67 -16.48 2.96
N ILE A 164 10.40 -16.10 3.08
CA ILE A 164 9.49 -16.59 4.13
C ILE A 164 9.29 -18.10 4.00
N GLU A 165 9.09 -18.61 2.79
CA GLU A 165 8.91 -20.04 2.54
C GLU A 165 10.15 -20.84 2.98
N ALA A 166 11.35 -20.39 2.61
CA ALA A 166 12.60 -21.03 3.03
C ALA A 166 12.80 -20.99 4.56
N ILE A 167 12.46 -19.87 5.21
CA ILE A 167 12.54 -19.74 6.66
C ILE A 167 11.54 -20.69 7.35
N ASN A 168 10.31 -20.79 6.84
CA ASN A 168 9.29 -21.67 7.39
C ASN A 168 9.72 -23.13 7.31
N GLU A 169 10.24 -23.57 6.16
CA GLU A 169 10.70 -24.95 5.96
C GLU A 169 11.87 -25.31 6.91
N SER A 170 12.80 -24.37 7.11
CA SER A 170 13.88 -24.53 8.09
C SER A 170 13.36 -24.59 9.52
N LEU A 171 12.37 -23.76 9.86
CA LEU A 171 11.75 -23.76 11.19
C LEU A 171 11.02 -25.07 11.47
N GLU A 172 10.24 -25.58 10.51
CA GLU A 172 9.55 -26.87 10.63
C GLU A 172 10.54 -28.01 10.87
N THR A 173 11.64 -28.05 10.11
CA THR A 173 12.70 -29.05 10.30
C THR A 173 13.26 -28.99 11.73
N ARG A 174 13.60 -27.78 12.20
CA ARG A 174 14.13 -27.59 13.56
C ARG A 174 13.12 -27.98 14.64
N VAL A 175 11.83 -27.68 14.43
CA VAL A 175 10.76 -28.07 15.35
C VAL A 175 10.65 -29.59 15.42
N GLN A 176 10.71 -30.29 14.29
CA GLN A 176 10.68 -31.75 14.24
C GLN A 176 11.87 -32.37 14.97
N GLU A 177 13.10 -31.92 14.68
CA GLU A 177 14.32 -32.40 15.34
C GLU A 177 14.25 -32.20 16.86
N ARG A 178 13.84 -31.01 17.32
CA ARG A 178 13.72 -30.70 18.75
C ARG A 178 12.62 -31.51 19.42
N THR A 179 11.49 -31.72 18.74
CA THR A 179 10.40 -32.53 19.26
C THR A 179 10.82 -33.98 19.42
N ALA A 180 11.54 -34.54 18.42
CA ALA A 180 12.07 -35.90 18.49
C ALA A 180 13.07 -36.07 19.64
N ALA A 181 14.04 -35.15 19.77
CA ALA A 181 15.02 -35.17 20.85
C ALA A 181 14.39 -35.02 22.24
N LEU A 182 13.38 -34.14 22.38
CA LEU A 182 12.66 -33.96 23.62
C LEU A 182 11.87 -35.22 23.99
N ASN A 183 11.24 -35.88 23.01
CA ASN A 183 10.51 -37.11 23.24
C ASN A 183 11.45 -38.23 23.70
N GLU A 184 12.64 -38.34 23.09
CA GLU A 184 13.68 -39.29 23.52
C GLU A 184 14.12 -39.02 24.97
N GLN A 185 14.33 -37.74 25.34
CA GLN A 185 14.67 -37.36 26.72
C GLN A 185 13.53 -37.67 27.71
N ASN A 186 12.27 -37.43 27.32
CA ASN A 186 11.10 -37.74 28.15
C ASN A 186 10.99 -39.25 28.42
N VAL A 187 11.24 -40.09 27.41
CA VAL A 187 11.28 -41.54 27.58
C VAL A 187 12.38 -41.92 28.58
N LYS A 188 13.61 -41.40 28.40
CA LYS A 188 14.72 -41.64 29.33
C LYS A 188 14.37 -41.24 30.77
N LEU A 189 13.82 -40.04 30.98
CA LEU A 189 13.39 -39.56 32.30
C LEU A 189 12.35 -40.46 32.95
N THR A 190 11.38 -40.94 32.17
CA THR A 190 10.34 -41.86 32.64
C THR A 190 10.93 -43.19 33.11
N GLU A 191 11.89 -43.74 32.35
CA GLU A 191 12.61 -44.95 32.73
C GLU A 191 13.42 -44.74 34.02
N TYR A 192 14.18 -43.65 34.13
CA TYR A 192 14.91 -43.32 35.36
C TYR A 192 13.99 -43.19 36.59
N ALA A 193 12.85 -42.51 36.44
CA ALA A 193 11.87 -42.35 37.50
C ALA A 193 11.29 -43.71 37.95
N PHE A 194 11.02 -44.61 36.99
CA PHE A 194 10.56 -45.96 37.30
C PHE A 194 11.59 -46.74 38.13
N VAL A 195 12.85 -46.76 37.68
CA VAL A 195 13.96 -47.46 38.36
C VAL A 195 14.15 -46.96 39.78
N ASN A 196 14.17 -45.64 39.96
CA ASN A 196 14.33 -45.03 41.27
C ASN A 196 13.18 -45.42 42.22
N ALA A 197 11.93 -45.34 41.75
CA ALA A 197 10.76 -45.59 42.59
C ALA A 197 10.53 -47.07 42.95
N HIS A 198 10.77 -48.01 42.04
CA HIS A 198 10.45 -49.43 42.27
C HIS A 198 11.66 -50.25 42.70
N LEU A 199 12.80 -50.07 42.04
CA LEU A 199 13.95 -50.97 42.23
C LEU A 199 14.87 -50.49 43.35
N LEU A 200 15.07 -49.18 43.48
CA LEU A 200 15.93 -48.63 44.53
C LEU A 200 15.16 -48.36 45.83
N ARG A 201 14.02 -47.68 45.74
CA ARG A 201 13.27 -47.26 46.94
C ARG A 201 12.63 -48.42 47.71
N GLY A 202 12.23 -49.50 47.02
CA GLY A 202 11.63 -50.70 47.63
C GLY A 202 12.52 -51.37 48.67
N PRO A 203 13.71 -51.90 48.30
CA PRO A 203 14.63 -52.53 49.24
C PRO A 203 15.16 -51.53 50.27
N LEU A 204 15.41 -50.26 49.89
CA LEU A 204 15.80 -49.22 50.86
C LEU A 204 14.75 -49.02 51.96
N SER A 205 13.46 -48.96 51.60
CA SER A 205 12.38 -48.81 52.57
C SER A 205 12.29 -50.02 53.50
N ARG A 206 12.52 -51.24 52.97
CA ARG A 206 12.61 -52.47 53.78
C ARG A 206 13.79 -52.43 54.74
N ILE A 207 14.98 -52.04 54.29
CA ILE A 207 16.17 -51.90 55.12
C ILE A 207 15.90 -50.92 56.27
N LEU A 208 15.37 -49.73 55.96
CA LEU A 208 15.05 -48.73 56.98
C LEU A 208 14.02 -49.27 58.00
N GLY A 209 12.98 -49.96 57.54
CA GLY A 209 12.00 -50.58 58.43
C GLY A 209 12.58 -51.69 59.32
N LEU A 210 13.42 -52.57 58.77
CA LEU A 210 14.09 -53.63 59.52
C LEU A 210 15.08 -53.07 60.56
N VAL A 211 15.81 -52.01 60.22
CA VAL A 211 16.68 -51.30 61.17
C VAL A 211 15.88 -50.75 62.35
N GLU A 212 14.68 -50.22 62.10
CA GLU A 212 13.79 -49.73 63.16
C GLU A 212 13.27 -50.89 64.04
N LEU A 213 12.85 -52.02 63.44
CA LEU A 213 12.41 -53.21 64.17
C LEU A 213 13.52 -53.82 65.04
N ILE A 214 14.75 -53.87 64.52
CA ILE A 214 15.94 -54.32 65.27
C ILE A 214 16.17 -53.45 66.51
N ARG A 215 15.91 -52.14 66.42
CA ARG A 215 16.06 -51.22 67.57
C ARG A 215 14.95 -51.39 68.61
N MET A 216 13.82 -51.98 68.25
CA MET A 216 12.64 -52.10 69.11
C MET A 216 12.48 -53.49 69.75
N THR A 217 13.08 -54.53 69.18
CA THR A 217 12.98 -55.90 69.72
C THR A 217 14.04 -56.18 70.79
N ASN A 218 13.64 -56.94 71.81
CA ASN A 218 14.55 -57.53 72.80
C ASN A 218 14.56 -59.07 72.71
N ASP A 219 13.86 -59.64 71.72
CA ASP A 219 13.78 -61.06 71.47
C ASP A 219 14.93 -61.47 70.54
N VAL A 220 15.73 -62.45 70.97
CA VAL A 220 16.93 -62.91 70.25
C VAL A 220 16.56 -63.67 68.96
N ASP A 221 15.43 -64.38 68.94
CA ASP A 221 14.97 -65.12 67.76
C ASP A 221 14.35 -64.17 66.72
N GLU A 222 13.65 -63.12 67.15
CA GLU A 222 13.21 -62.03 66.27
C GLU A 222 14.39 -61.24 65.70
N LEU A 223 15.37 -60.89 66.55
CA LEU A 223 16.58 -60.17 66.14
C LEU A 223 17.34 -60.97 65.06
N ARG A 224 17.52 -62.28 65.25
CA ARG A 224 18.16 -63.15 64.25
C ARG A 224 17.40 -63.10 62.93
N THR A 225 16.07 -63.18 62.99
CA THR A 225 15.21 -63.13 61.79
C THR A 225 15.28 -61.78 61.07
N TYR A 226 15.25 -60.66 61.81
CA TYR A 226 15.35 -59.33 61.21
C TYR A 226 16.73 -59.09 60.58
N VAL A 227 17.80 -59.58 61.20
CA VAL A 227 19.16 -59.51 60.63
C VAL A 227 19.27 -60.34 59.35
N GLU A 228 18.66 -61.52 59.29
CA GLU A 228 18.60 -62.33 58.06
C GLU A 228 17.82 -61.61 56.95
N LEU A 229 16.65 -61.03 57.25
CA LEU A 229 15.87 -60.24 56.30
C LEU A 229 16.58 -58.95 55.84
N LEU A 230 17.38 -58.36 56.73
CA LEU A 230 18.19 -57.17 56.43
C LEU A 230 19.30 -57.52 55.45
N ASP A 231 19.98 -58.64 55.66
CA ASP A 231 21.01 -59.16 54.74
C ASP A 231 20.42 -59.44 53.35
N VAL A 232 19.23 -60.07 53.28
CA VAL A 232 18.52 -60.29 52.00
C VAL A 232 18.21 -58.95 51.31
N SER A 233 17.64 -57.99 52.03
CA SER A 233 17.25 -56.69 51.44
C SER A 233 18.47 -55.86 51.02
N THR A 234 19.58 -55.95 51.74
CA THR A 234 20.85 -55.28 51.43
C THR A 234 21.49 -55.87 50.19
N LYS A 235 21.53 -57.22 50.07
CA LYS A 235 22.01 -57.92 48.88
C LYS A 235 21.14 -57.63 47.65
N GLU A 236 19.83 -57.47 47.83
CA GLU A 236 18.93 -57.09 46.75
C GLU A 236 19.21 -55.67 46.25
N LEU A 237 19.36 -54.70 47.16
CA LEU A 237 19.73 -53.33 46.78
C LEU A 237 21.09 -53.28 46.07
N ASP A 238 22.08 -54.01 46.58
CA ASP A 238 23.42 -54.09 46.01
C ASP A 238 23.41 -54.65 44.57
N ARG A 239 22.63 -55.72 44.33
CA ARG A 239 22.41 -56.26 42.98
C ARG A 239 21.78 -55.23 42.04
N VAL A 240 20.78 -54.49 42.51
CA VAL A 240 20.14 -53.43 41.70
C VAL A 240 21.13 -52.32 41.36
N VAL A 241 21.93 -51.85 42.32
CA VAL A 241 22.94 -50.82 42.11
C VAL A 241 24.02 -51.28 41.12
N HIS A 242 24.50 -52.51 41.25
CA HIS A 242 25.44 -53.11 40.31
C HIS A 242 24.86 -53.17 38.90
N LYS A 243 23.63 -53.67 38.74
CA LYS A 243 22.96 -53.77 37.43
C LYS A 243 22.77 -52.39 36.77
N ILE A 244 22.45 -51.35 37.55
CA ILE A 244 22.36 -49.95 37.04
C ILE A 244 23.73 -49.45 36.59
N THR A 245 24.77 -49.71 37.38
CA THR A 245 26.14 -49.25 37.11
C THR A 245 26.72 -49.89 35.85
N ASP A 246 26.47 -51.18 35.65
CA ASP A 246 26.90 -51.93 34.47
C ASP A 246 26.23 -51.40 33.19
N ILE A 247 24.91 -51.19 33.22
CA ILE A 247 24.16 -50.62 32.08
C ILE A 247 24.70 -49.22 31.71
N LEU A 248 25.03 -48.40 32.71
CA LEU A 248 25.59 -47.06 32.47
C LEU A 248 27.03 -47.10 31.93
N HIS A 249 27.86 -48.05 32.36
CA HIS A 249 29.25 -48.20 31.90
C HIS A 249 29.33 -48.73 30.46
N GLU A 250 28.41 -49.60 30.06
CA GLU A 250 28.32 -50.11 28.68
C GLU A 250 27.75 -49.09 27.69
N GLY A 251 27.42 -47.86 28.14
CA GLY A 251 26.75 -46.85 27.33
C GLY A 251 25.30 -47.22 26.99
N GLY A 252 24.73 -48.21 27.67
CA GLY A 252 23.37 -48.69 27.50
C GLY A 252 22.34 -47.72 28.09
N THR A 253 21.11 -47.81 27.58
CA THR A 253 19.98 -47.03 28.12
C THR A 253 19.30 -47.83 29.23
N LEU A 254 19.09 -47.22 30.40
CA LEU A 254 18.24 -47.80 31.44
C LEU A 254 16.82 -47.99 30.88
N ASN A 255 16.40 -49.24 30.77
CA ASN A 255 15.09 -49.64 30.27
C ASN A 255 14.49 -50.67 31.23
N ARG A 256 13.19 -50.55 31.48
CA ARG A 256 12.41 -51.48 32.28
C ARG A 256 12.64 -52.95 31.93
N ASN A 257 12.74 -53.27 30.64
CA ASN A 257 12.92 -54.64 30.16
C ASN A 257 14.32 -55.20 30.44
N SER A 258 15.38 -54.38 30.39
CA SER A 258 16.74 -54.83 30.72
C SER A 258 16.94 -55.06 32.22
N LEU A 259 16.10 -54.46 33.06
CA LEU A 259 16.14 -54.63 34.51
C LEU A 259 15.24 -55.77 35.01
N LEU A 260 14.10 -56.01 34.36
CA LEU A 260 13.11 -57.01 34.76
C LEU A 260 13.32 -58.41 34.16
N ASN A 261 14.13 -58.55 33.10
CA ASN A 261 14.45 -59.88 32.57
C ASN A 261 15.51 -60.56 33.46
N GLU A 262 15.07 -61.64 34.12
CA GLU A 262 15.83 -62.85 34.49
C GLU A 262 15.37 -63.99 33.56
#